data_AF-A0A2T5NLA0-F1
#
_entry.id   AF-A0A2T5NLA0-F1
#
_cell.length_a   1.000
_cell.length_b   1.000
_cell.length_c   1.000
_cell.angle_alpha   90.00
_cell.angle_beta   90.00
_cell.angle_gamma   90.00
#
_symmetry.space_group_name_H-M   'P 1'
#
loop_
_entity.id
_entity.type
_entity.pdbx_description
1 polymer ?
#
loop_
_entity_poly.entity_id
_entity_poly.type
_entity_poly.pdbx_seq_one_letter_code
_entity_poly.pdbx_strand_id
1 'polypeptide(L)' 'MATTMYFEERVRDQGGKTSLDIEFGRSSSYPEDSIYLTVDGKTVIMDRATAQRFVDAVVSVGHYHGFLE' A
#
# COMPACT_ATOMS: atom_id res chain seq x y z
N MET A 1 -0.94 -15.12 -12.22
CA MET A 1 -0.96 -13.88 -11.43
C MET A 1 -0.48 -14.24 -10.04
N ALA A 2 0.66 -13.70 -9.60
CA ALA A 2 1.16 -13.92 -8.24
C ALA A 2 1.22 -12.57 -7.53
N THR A 3 0.44 -12.45 -6.46
CA THR A 3 0.56 -11.37 -5.50
C THR A 3 1.31 -11.88 -4.28
N THR A 4 2.16 -11.04 -3.71
CA THR A 4 2.76 -11.25 -2.40
C THR A 4 2.25 -10.13 -1.51
N MET A 5 1.40 -10.49 -0.56
CA MET A 5 0.78 -9.58 0.38
C MET A 5 1.76 -9.27 1.51
N TYR A 6 1.88 -7.99 1.87
CA TYR A 6 2.74 -7.52 2.96
C TYR A 6 1.95 -6.85 4.09
N PHE A 7 0.73 -6.39 3.79
CA PHE A 7 -0.16 -5.77 4.77
C PHE A 7 -1.60 -6.09 4.40
N GLU A 8 -2.39 -6.53 5.37
CA GLU A 8 -3.83 -6.75 5.25
C GLU A 8 -4.46 -6.47 6.61
N GLU A 9 -5.24 -5.40 6.69
CA GLU A 9 -5.90 -5.03 7.94
C GLU A 9 -7.15 -4.18 7.68
N ARG A 10 -8.14 -4.32 8.57
CA ARG A 10 -9.20 -3.33 8.72
C ARG A 10 -8.70 -2.17 9.56
N VAL A 11 -8.20 -1.14 8.89
CA VAL A 11 -7.68 0.07 9.53
C VAL A 11 -8.85 0.89 10.06
N ARG A 12 -8.80 1.25 11.35
CA ARG A 12 -9.76 2.16 12.00
C ARG A 12 -9.10 3.52 12.19
N ASP A 13 -9.85 4.58 11.95
CA ASP A 13 -9.35 5.93 12.23
C ASP A 13 -9.14 6.13 13.74
N GLN A 14 -8.28 7.08 14.10
CA GLN A 14 -7.99 7.39 15.51
C GLN A 14 -9.24 7.88 16.27
N GLY A 15 -10.24 8.43 15.56
CA GLY A 15 -11.50 8.86 16.13
C GLY A 15 -12.55 7.75 16.29
N GLY A 16 -12.29 6.54 15.79
CA GLY A 16 -13.20 5.39 15.83
C GLY A 16 -14.49 5.55 15.01
N LYS A 17 -14.58 6.52 14.11
CA LYS A 17 -15.75 6.82 13.28
C LYS A 17 -15.71 6.18 11.91
N THR A 18 -14.53 5.83 11.42
CA THR A 18 -14.33 5.38 10.04
C THR A 18 -13.34 4.22 10.03
N SER A 19 -13.53 3.33 9.07
CA SER A 19 -12.64 2.20 8.88
C SER A 19 -12.65 1.77 7.43
N LEU A 20 -11.49 1.34 6.94
CA LEU A 20 -11.27 0.87 5.58
C LEU A 20 -10.60 -0.50 5.64
N ASP A 21 -10.97 -1.39 4.74
CA ASP A 21 -10.22 -2.63 4.54
C ASP A 21 -9.09 -2.35 3.55
N ILE A 22 -7.84 -2.51 3.99
CA ILE A 22 -6.64 -2.23 3.20
C ILE A 22 -5.83 -3.50 3.02
N GLU A 23 -5.50 -3.81 1.76
CA GLU A 23 -4.53 -4.85 1.39
C GLU A 23 -3.44 -4.22 0.51
N PHE A 24 -2.19 -4.53 0.78
CA PHE A 24 -1.04 -3.95 0.09
C PHE A 24 0.08 -4.94 -0.11
N GLY A 25 0.72 -4.89 -1.27
CA GLY A 25 1.89 -5.72 -1.54
C GLY A 25 2.44 -5.61 -2.95
N ARG A 26 3.16 -6.65 -3.37
CA ARG A 26 3.78 -6.76 -4.71
C ARG A 26 2.90 -7.60 -5.63
N SER A 27 2.78 -7.19 -6.89
CA SER A 27 2.08 -7.93 -7.94
C SER A 27 2.96 -8.10 -9.18
N SER A 28 2.85 -9.27 -9.81
CA SER A 28 3.46 -9.59 -11.11
C SER A 28 2.40 -9.82 -12.20
N SER A 29 1.26 -9.13 -12.12
CA SER A 29 0.15 -9.28 -13.10
C SER A 29 0.44 -8.67 -14.47
N TYR A 30 1.39 -7.74 -14.54
CA TYR A 30 1.77 -7.01 -15.75
C TYR A 30 3.22 -7.32 -16.14
N PRO A 31 3.68 -6.90 -17.34
CA PRO A 31 5.05 -7.16 -17.80
C PRO A 31 6.14 -6.66 -16.85
N GLU A 32 5.84 -5.59 -16.10
CA GLU A 32 6.72 -5.08 -15.04
C GLU A 32 6.08 -5.33 -13.68
N ASP A 33 6.86 -5.93 -12.78
CA ASP A 33 6.47 -6.10 -11.39
C ASP A 33 6.30 -4.74 -10.72
N SER A 34 5.25 -4.63 -9.91
CA SER A 34 4.96 -3.38 -9.22
C SER A 34 4.18 -3.61 -7.94
N ILE A 35 3.71 -2.52 -7.35
CA ILE A 35 2.95 -2.47 -6.12
C ILE A 35 1.46 -2.48 -6.43
N TYR A 36 0.70 -3.27 -5.68
CA TYR A 36 -0.75 -3.18 -5.66
C TYR A 36 -1.25 -2.65 -4.32
N LEU A 37 -2.40 -1.97 -4.37
CA LEU A 37 -3.13 -1.47 -3.23
C LEU A 37 -4.61 -1.74 -3.46
N THR A 38 -5.24 -2.43 -2.52
CA THR A 38 -6.69 -2.61 -2.45
C THR A 38 -7.23 -1.79 -1.28
N VAL A 39 -8.26 -0.98 -1.53
CA VAL A 39 -9.01 -0.25 -0.50
C VAL A 39 -10.49 -0.54 -0.70
N ASP A 40 -11.15 -1.09 0.31
CA ASP A 40 -12.57 -1.48 0.29
C ASP A 40 -12.94 -2.30 -0.98
N GLY A 41 -12.10 -3.29 -1.29
CA GLY A 41 -12.28 -4.19 -2.43
C GLY A 41 -11.94 -3.58 -3.81
N LYS A 42 -11.52 -2.32 -3.88
CA LYS A 42 -11.04 -1.69 -5.12
C LYS A 42 -9.54 -1.76 -5.22
N THR A 43 -9.03 -2.47 -6.21
CA THR A 43 -7.61 -2.70 -6.42
C THR A 43 -7.04 -1.82 -7.53
N VAL A 44 -5.87 -1.25 -7.28
CA VAL A 44 -4.98 -0.68 -8.30
C VAL A 44 -3.64 -1.42 -8.27
N ILE A 45 -3.07 -1.66 -9.44
CA ILE A 45 -1.66 -2.04 -9.59
C ILE A 45 -0.97 -0.84 -10.22
N MET A 46 -0.07 -0.21 -9.49
CA MET A 46 0.55 1.05 -9.89
C MET A 46 1.54 0.82 -11.04
N ASP A 47 1.68 1.79 -11.95
CA ASP A 47 2.85 1.82 -12.83
C ASP A 47 4.12 2.04 -11.99
N ARG A 48 5.28 1.63 -12.52
CA ARG A 48 6.54 1.65 -11.76
C ARG A 48 6.95 3.03 -11.26
N ALA A 49 6.71 4.07 -12.06
CA ALA A 49 7.09 5.43 -11.71
C ALA A 49 6.22 5.95 -10.55
N THR A 50 4.92 5.66 -10.57
CA THR A 50 4.01 5.97 -9.47
C THR A 50 4.32 5.15 -8.23
N ALA A 51 4.61 3.85 -8.37
CA ALA A 51 5.00 2.98 -7.27
C ALA A 51 6.24 3.52 -6.53
N GLN A 52 7.26 4.00 -7.26
CA GLN A 52 8.45 4.60 -6.65
C GLN A 52 8.09 5.84 -5.81
N ARG A 53 7.37 6.81 -6.40
CA ARG A 53 6.97 8.03 -5.68
C ARG A 53 6.07 7.73 -4.47
N PHE A 54 5.21 6.72 -4.58
CA PHE A 54 4.37 6.28 -3.47
C PHE A 54 5.21 5.74 -2.30
N VAL A 55 6.18 4.87 -2.57
CA VAL A 55 7.10 4.33 -1.55
C VAL A 55 7.90 5.44 -0.90
N ASP A 56 8.46 6.36 -1.69
CA ASP A 56 9.25 7.49 -1.17
C ASP A 56 8.41 8.34 -0.19
N ALA A 57 7.14 8.57 -0.51
CA ALA A 57 6.22 9.30 0.37
C ALA A 57 5.91 8.52 1.66
N VAL A 58 5.63 7.22 1.58
CA VAL A 58 5.36 6.37 2.76
C VAL A 58 6.59 6.33 3.68
N VAL A 59 7.78 6.12 3.13
CA VAL A 59 9.04 6.10 3.90
C VAL A 59 9.30 7.45 4.56
N SER A 60 9.09 8.55 3.84
CA SER A 60 9.25 9.91 4.39
C SER A 60 8.34 10.16 5.59
N VAL A 61 7.08 9.75 5.52
CA VAL A 61 6.13 9.84 6.65
C VAL A 61 6.56 8.92 7.80
N GLY A 62 7.05 7.71 7.48
CA GLY A 62 7.59 6.78 8.46
C GLY A 62 8.76 7.36 9.25
N HIS A 63 9.73 7.98 8.58
CA HIS A 63 10.84 8.69 9.23
C HIS A 63 10.37 9.88 10.06
N TYR A 64 9.43 10.69 9.56
CA TYR A 64 8.88 11.82 10.31
C TYR A 64 8.30 11.40 11.68
N HIS A 65 7.62 10.25 11.72
CA HIS A 65 7.07 9.71 12.96
C HIS A 65 8.05 8.85 13.78
N GLY A 66 9.27 8.61 13.29
CA GLY A 66 10.23 7.71 13.92
C GLY A 66 9.83 6.24 13.90
N PHE A 67 9.02 5.82 12.92
CA PHE A 67 8.63 4.41 12.74
C PHE A 67 9.66 3.59 11.96
N LEU A 68 10.58 4.28 11.28
CA LEU A 68 11.67 3.70 10.51
C LEU A 68 12.98 4.31 11.03
N GLU A 69 13.94 3.43 11.33
CA GLU A 69 15.33 3.79 11.70
C GLU A 69 16.17 4.17 10.48
#